data_AF-A0A961GAK2-F1
#
_entry.id   AF-A0A961GAK2-F1
#
_cell.length_a   1.000
_cell.length_b   1.000
_cell.length_c   1.000
_cell.angle_alpha   90.00
_cell.angle_beta   90.00
_cell.angle_gamma   90.00
#
_symmetry.space_group_name_H-M   'P 1'
#
loop_
_entity.id
_entity.type
_entity.pdbx_description
1 polymer ?
#
loop_
_entity_poly.entity_id
_entity_poly.type
_entity_poly.pdbx_seq_one_letter_code
_entity_poly.pdbx_strand_id
1 'polypeptide(L)'
;MDKVVSSAAEAVKDIPDGASLAVGGFGLCGIPSVLIKALHEQGTTNLEVVSNNCGVDDWGLGILLADKMIRRIQASYVGENK
;
A
#
# COMPACT_ATOMS: atom_id res chain seq x y z
N MET A 1 -5.50 -18.43 19.68
CA MET A 1 -5.75 -16.98 19.77
C MET A 1 -6.30 -16.57 18.41
N ASP A 2 -7.50 -16.00 18.37
CA ASP A 2 -8.10 -15.50 17.13
C ASP A 2 -7.55 -14.10 16.83
N LYS A 3 -7.18 -13.83 15.58
CA LYS A 3 -6.64 -12.55 15.09
C LYS A 3 -7.49 -11.96 13.95
N VAL A 4 -8.65 -12.55 13.67
CA VAL A 4 -9.57 -12.06 12.65
C VAL A 4 -10.18 -10.74 13.13
N VAL A 5 -10.17 -9.73 12.25
CA VAL A 5 -10.85 -8.45 12.46
C VAL A 5 -12.06 -8.33 11.54
N SER A 6 -13.01 -7.48 11.92
CA SER A 6 -14.33 -7.40 11.27
C SER A 6 -14.32 -6.73 9.89
N SER A 7 -13.29 -5.94 9.56
CA SER A 7 -13.20 -5.24 8.28
C SER A 7 -11.76 -4.84 7.93
N ALA A 8 -11.55 -4.45 6.68
CA ALA A 8 -10.27 -3.89 6.22
C ALA A 8 -9.96 -2.54 6.87
N ALA A 9 -10.97 -1.68 7.07
CA ALA A 9 -10.82 -0.41 7.78
C ALA A 9 -10.33 -0.63 9.23
N GLU A 10 -10.90 -1.62 9.92
CA GLU A 10 -10.46 -1.99 11.27
C GLU A 10 -9.01 -2.54 11.27
N ALA A 11 -8.59 -3.21 10.19
CA ALA A 11 -7.25 -3.77 10.05
C ALA A 11 -6.14 -2.71 9.87
N VAL A 12 -6.49 -1.51 9.39
CA VAL A 12 -5.53 -0.43 9.09
C VAL A 12 -5.64 0.78 10.03
N LYS A 13 -6.66 0.80 10.91
CA LYS A 13 -7.04 1.98 11.71
C LYS A 13 -5.92 2.61 12.55
N ASP A 14 -4.92 1.81 12.92
CA ASP A 14 -3.83 2.18 13.81
C ASP A 14 -2.53 2.47 13.04
N ILE A 15 -2.56 2.53 11.71
CA ILE A 15 -1.45 2.97 10.87
C ILE A 15 -1.42 4.51 10.83
N PRO A 16 -0.46 5.17 11.50
CA PRO A 16 -0.38 6.61 11.55
C PRO A 16 0.30 7.19 10.30
N ASP A 17 0.14 8.51 10.11
CA ASP A 17 0.98 9.26 9.18
C ASP A 17 2.46 9.01 9.44
N GLY A 18 3.25 8.91 8.38
CA GLY A 18 4.68 8.67 8.52
C GLY A 18 5.08 7.21 8.78
N ALA A 19 4.14 6.27 8.85
CA ALA A 19 4.44 4.86 9.02
C ALA A 19 5.33 4.29 7.90
N SER A 20 6.12 3.27 8.24
CA SER A 20 6.89 2.48 7.27
C SER A 20 6.22 1.11 7.08
N LEU A 21 5.91 0.76 5.83
CA LEU A 21 5.15 -0.44 5.47
C LEU A 21 5.96 -1.35 4.53
N ALA A 22 6.01 -2.64 4.86
CA ALA A 22 6.44 -3.67 3.91
C ALA A 22 5.20 -4.27 3.25
N VAL A 23 5.11 -4.17 1.92
CA VAL A 23 3.91 -4.55 1.16
C VAL A 23 4.26 -5.65 0.17
N GLY A 24 3.61 -6.80 0.33
CA GLY A 24 3.78 -7.96 -0.55
C GLY A 24 3.18 -7.76 -1.94
N GLY A 25 3.67 -8.57 -2.89
CA GLY A 25 3.21 -8.62 -4.27
C GLY A 25 4.35 -8.54 -5.29
N PHE A 26 4.07 -9.02 -6.51
CA PHE A 26 4.95 -8.91 -7.68
C PHE A 26 4.14 -8.41 -8.87
N GLY A 27 4.42 -7.19 -9.34
CA GLY A 27 3.49 -6.45 -10.20
C GLY A 27 2.13 -6.30 -9.51
N LEU A 28 1.08 -6.88 -10.10
CA LEU A 28 -0.28 -6.90 -9.53
C LEU A 28 -0.66 -8.25 -8.90
N CYS A 29 0.24 -9.24 -8.94
CA CYS A 29 -0.02 -10.55 -8.36
C CYS A 29 0.30 -10.56 -6.85
N GLY A 30 -0.63 -11.07 -6.03
CA GLY A 30 -0.44 -11.23 -4.59
C GLY A 30 -0.41 -9.92 -3.79
N ILE A 31 -0.88 -8.81 -4.38
CA ILE A 31 -0.99 -7.53 -3.65
C ILE A 31 -2.19 -7.55 -2.68
N PRO A 32 -2.09 -6.90 -1.51
CA PRO A 32 -3.20 -6.77 -0.58
C PRO A 32 -4.17 -5.65 -1.00
N SER A 33 -4.80 -5.78 -2.18
CA SER A 33 -5.58 -4.71 -2.83
C SER A 33 -6.69 -4.13 -1.93
N VAL A 34 -7.39 -4.98 -1.17
CA VAL A 34 -8.44 -4.55 -0.23
C VAL A 34 -7.88 -3.68 0.91
N LEU A 35 -6.70 -4.02 1.45
CA LEU A 35 -6.07 -3.24 2.51
C LEU A 35 -5.47 -1.94 1.97
N ILE A 36 -4.90 -1.96 0.76
CA ILE A 36 -4.39 -0.74 0.12
C ILE A 36 -5.53 0.25 -0.09
N LYS A 37 -6.69 -0.22 -0.58
CA LYS A 37 -7.88 0.62 -0.71
C LYS A 37 -8.37 1.16 0.63
N ALA A 38 -8.42 0.33 1.67
CA ALA A 38 -8.84 0.78 3.00
C ALA A 38 -7.88 1.84 3.59
N LEU A 39 -6.57 1.69 3.38
CA LEU A 39 -5.57 2.67 3.81
C LEU A 39 -5.67 3.98 3.01
N HIS A 40 -5.97 3.88 1.71
CA HIS A 40 -6.28 5.02 0.86
C HIS A 40 -7.49 5.80 1.38
N GLU A 41 -8.60 5.10 1.66
CA GLU A 41 -9.84 5.68 2.21
C GLU A 41 -9.66 6.27 3.62
N GLN A 42 -8.79 5.67 4.45
CA GLN A 42 -8.42 6.18 5.77
C GLN A 42 -7.67 7.53 5.68
N GLY A 43 -6.96 7.78 4.58
CA GLY A 43 -6.28 9.04 4.33
C GLY A 43 -4.90 9.18 4.98
N THR A 44 -4.26 8.08 5.41
CA THR A 44 -2.92 8.12 6.01
C THR A 44 -1.86 8.55 4.99
N THR A 45 -1.05 9.56 5.32
CA THR A 45 -0.07 10.16 4.41
C THR A 45 1.37 10.00 4.88
N ASN A 46 2.30 10.53 4.09
CA ASN A 46 3.74 10.51 4.36
C ASN A 46 4.32 9.10 4.53
N LEU A 47 3.77 8.08 3.88
CA LEU A 47 4.17 6.69 4.04
C LEU A 47 5.56 6.41 3.46
N GLU A 48 6.35 5.63 4.19
CA GLU A 48 7.54 4.97 3.67
C GLU A 48 7.19 3.53 3.26
N VAL A 49 7.43 3.15 2.02
CA VAL A 49 7.01 1.83 1.51
C VAL A 49 8.22 1.02 1.06
N VAL A 50 8.23 -0.26 1.40
CA VAL A 50 9.15 -1.25 0.87
C VAL A 50 8.34 -2.31 0.12
N SER A 51 8.53 -2.42 -1.19
CA SER A 51 7.83 -3.41 -2.04
C SER A 51 8.65 -3.71 -3.29
N ASN A 52 8.39 -4.82 -3.98
CA ASN A 52 9.08 -5.12 -5.23
C ASN A 52 8.80 -4.07 -6.33
N ASN A 53 7.53 -3.65 -6.42
CA ASN A 53 7.06 -2.64 -7.38
C ASN A 53 6.15 -1.62 -6.67
N CYS A 54 5.85 -0.52 -7.36
CA CYS A 54 4.86 0.45 -6.90
C CYS A 54 3.45 0.22 -7.50
N GLY A 55 3.18 -0.96 -8.06
CA GLY A 55 1.95 -1.20 -8.83
C GLY A 55 1.99 -0.50 -10.20
N VAL A 56 0.81 -0.19 -10.73
CA VAL A 56 0.60 0.59 -11.96
C VAL A 56 -0.35 1.75 -11.67
N ASP A 57 -0.53 2.66 -12.62
CA ASP A 57 -1.52 3.73 -12.49
C ASP A 57 -2.89 3.13 -12.15
N ASP A 58 -3.58 3.73 -11.19
CA ASP A 58 -4.90 3.33 -10.69
C ASP A 58 -5.01 1.93 -10.03
N TRP A 59 -3.91 1.19 -9.81
CA TRP A 59 -3.97 -0.12 -9.14
C TRP A 59 -2.81 -0.44 -8.19
N GLY A 60 -3.14 -1.08 -7.06
CA GLY A 60 -2.17 -1.41 -6.02
C GLY A 60 -1.57 -0.16 -5.38
N LEU A 61 -0.26 -0.16 -5.10
CA LEU A 61 0.41 0.98 -4.48
C LEU A 61 0.40 2.25 -5.35
N GLY A 62 0.10 2.14 -6.64
CA GLY A 62 0.02 3.27 -7.57
C GLY A 62 -1.08 4.25 -7.17
N ILE A 63 -2.16 3.75 -6.56
CA ILE A 63 -3.25 4.58 -6.02
C ILE A 63 -2.73 5.53 -4.94
N LEU A 64 -1.92 5.02 -4.00
CA LEU A 64 -1.34 5.82 -2.92
C LEU A 64 -0.27 6.79 -3.45
N LEU A 65 0.48 6.38 -4.48
CA LEU A 65 1.49 7.22 -5.12
C LEU A 65 0.85 8.40 -5.86
N ALA A 66 -0.21 8.14 -6.64
CA ALA A 66 -0.95 9.16 -7.39
C ALA A 66 -1.47 10.28 -6.47
N ASP A 67 -1.99 9.91 -5.29
CA ASP A 67 -2.52 10.84 -4.29
C ASP A 67 -1.46 11.39 -3.33
N LYS A 68 -0.17 11.21 -3.65
CA LYS A 68 0.98 11.74 -2.89
C LYS A 68 1.02 11.29 -1.43
N MET A 69 0.45 10.12 -1.13
CA MET A 69 0.42 9.55 0.22
C MET A 69 1.76 8.87 0.58
N ILE A 70 2.61 8.57 -0.41
CA ILE A 70 3.93 7.93 -0.22
C ILE A 70 5.04 9.00 -0.27
N ARG A 71 5.79 9.16 0.83
CA ARG A 71 6.96 10.06 0.89
C ARG A 71 8.20 9.46 0.23
N ARG A 72 8.36 8.14 0.34
CA ARG A 72 9.52 7.40 -0.15
C ARG A 72 9.13 5.95 -0.39
N ILE A 73 9.62 5.39 -1.49
CA ILE A 73 9.54 3.96 -1.77
C ILE A 73 10.94 3.37 -1.97
N GLN A 74 11.17 2.20 -1.42
CA GLN A 74 12.30 1.33 -1.72
C GLN A 74 11.78 0.16 -2.53
N ALA A 75 12.15 0.11 -3.80
CA ALA A 75 11.70 -0.90 -4.74
C ALA A 75 12.84 -1.44 -5.61
N SER A 76 12.70 -2.68 -6.05
CA SER A 76 13.63 -3.32 -6.99
C SER A 76 13.33 -2.95 -8.44
N TYR A 77 12.07 -2.59 -8.76
CA TYR A 77 11.65 -2.19 -10.10
C TYR A 77 10.44 -1.24 -10.06
N VAL A 78 10.56 -0.04 -10.63
CA VAL A 78 9.52 1.01 -10.59
C VAL A 78 8.81 1.21 -11.95
N GLY A 79 9.26 0.56 -13.02
CA GLY A 79 8.68 0.69 -14.36
C GLY A 79 7.51 -0.27 -14.62
N GLU A 80 6.87 -0.07 -15.76
CA GLU A 80 6.03 -1.10 -16.40
C GLU A 80 6.91 -1.91 -17.36
N ASN A 81 6.79 -3.25 -17.38
CA ASN A 81 7.34 -4.01 -18.50
C ASN A 81 6.51 -3.67 -19.74
N LYS A 82 7.10 -2.93 -20.68
CA LYS A 82 6.56 -2.79 -22.04
C LYS A 82 6.97 -3.97 -22.90
#